data_AF-A0A4Q2Z1S3-F1
#
_entry.id   AF-A0A4Q2Z1S3-F1
#
_cell.length_a   1.000
_cell.length_b   1.000
_cell.length_c   1.000
_cell.angle_alpha   90.00
_cell.angle_beta   90.00
_cell.angle_gamma   90.00
#
_symmetry.space_group_name_H-M   'P 1'
#
loop_
_entity.id
_entity.type
_entity.pdbx_description
1 polymer ?
#
loop_
_entity_poly.entity_id
_entity_poly.type
_entity_poly.pdbx_seq_one_letter_code
_entity_poly.pdbx_strand_id
1 'polypeptide(L)' 'MRSLLAHIANPVETTNRRRTERRTLRLDVAARSATDEAAVVIRNLSRTGLLIETDAAFSIGETFLLVLPELGAAPAR' A
#
# COMPACT_ATOMS: atom_id res chain seq x y z
N MET A 1 19.35 -0.09 -10.42
CA MET A 1 18.10 -0.10 -9.64
C MET A 1 17.65 -1.54 -9.45
N ARG A 2 17.45 -2.01 -8.22
CA ARG A 2 16.76 -3.30 -7.97
C ARG A 2 15.27 -3.07 -8.23
N SER A 3 14.66 -3.87 -9.09
CA SER A 3 13.21 -3.83 -9.30
C SER A 3 12.51 -4.28 -8.02
N LEU A 4 11.65 -3.44 -7.45
CA LEU A 4 10.78 -3.82 -6.35
C LEU A 4 9.60 -4.59 -6.95
N LEU A 5 9.66 -5.92 -6.88
CA LEU A 5 8.59 -6.79 -7.34
C LEU A 5 7.48 -6.80 -6.29
N ALA A 6 6.34 -6.22 -6.64
CA ALA A 6 5.12 -6.29 -5.85
C ALA A 6 4.44 -7.65 -6.10
N HIS A 7 4.26 -8.47 -5.06
CA HIS A 7 3.47 -9.70 -5.18
C HIS A 7 2.02 -9.43 -4.77
N ILE A 8 1.10 -9.52 -5.72
CA ILE A 8 -0.35 -9.42 -5.48
C ILE A 8 -0.89 -10.84 -5.32
N ALA A 9 -1.34 -11.19 -4.12
CA ALA A 9 -2.04 -12.44 -3.91
C ALA A 9 -3.56 -12.24 -4.04
N ASN A 10 -4.24 -13.24 -4.60
CA ASN A 10 -5.69 -13.27 -4.63
C ASN A 10 -6.25 -13.19 -3.20
N PRO A 11 -7.37 -12.48 -3.00
CA PRO A 11 -8.00 -12.40 -1.70
C PRO A 11 -8.34 -13.80 -1.20
N VAL A 12 -7.97 -14.10 0.04
CA VAL A 12 -8.53 -15.25 0.75
C VAL A 12 -10.00 -14.94 0.97
N GLU A 13 -10.90 -15.82 0.52
CA GLU A 13 -12.32 -15.71 0.85
C GLU A 13 -12.47 -15.68 2.37
N THR A 14 -12.93 -14.54 2.89
CA THR A 14 -13.21 -14.36 4.31
C THR A 14 -14.70 -14.05 4.42
N THR A 15 -15.34 -14.53 5.49
CA THR A 15 -16.75 -14.25 5.86
C THR A 15 -16.95 -12.79 6.30
N ASN A 16 -16.40 -11.86 5.53
CA ASN A 16 -16.09 -10.50 5.93
C ASN A 16 -17.19 -9.53 5.47
N ARG A 17 -17.71 -8.72 6.39
CA ARG A 17 -18.80 -7.74 6.16
C ARG A 17 -18.35 -6.50 5.35
N ARG A 18 -17.19 -6.52 4.70
CA ARG A 18 -16.63 -5.35 4.01
C ARG A 18 -17.21 -5.24 2.61
N ARG A 19 -17.61 -4.03 2.22
CA ARG A 19 -18.20 -3.73 0.90
C ARG A 19 -17.23 -3.83 -0.28
N THR A 20 -15.92 -3.96 -0.06
CA THR A 20 -14.93 -3.95 -1.15
C THR A 20 -13.81 -4.95 -0.87
N GLU A 21 -13.53 -5.78 -1.87
CA GLU A 21 -12.45 -6.76 -1.85
C GLU A 21 -11.08 -6.06 -1.75
N ARG A 22 -10.19 -6.63 -0.93
CA ARG A 22 -8.80 -6.19 -0.77
C ARG A 22 -7.87 -7.26 -1.32
N ARG A 23 -6.94 -6.86 -2.19
CA ARG A 23 -5.86 -7.74 -2.66
C ARG A 23 -4.70 -7.63 -1.69
N THR A 24 -4.16 -8.76 -1.25
CA THR A 24 -2.97 -8.77 -0.41
C THR A 24 -1.79 -8.34 -1.27
N LEU A 25 -1.01 -7.40 -0.74
CA LEU A 25 0.17 -6.85 -1.39
C LEU A 25 1.29 -6.83 -0.36
N ARG A 26 2.53 -7.05 -0.80
CA ARG A 26 3.69 -6.63 -0.03
C ARG A 26 4.53 -5.73 -0.92
N LEU A 27 4.61 -4.45 -0.56
CA LEU A 27 5.39 -3.46 -1.28
C LEU A 27 5.99 -2.48 -0.29
N ASP A 28 7.32 -2.38 -0.28
CA ASP A 28 8.05 -1.40 0.52
C ASP A 28 8.10 -0.06 -0.25
N VAL A 29 7.64 1.02 0.37
CA VAL A 29 7.56 2.35 -0.24
C VAL A 29 7.95 3.45 0.77
N ALA A 30 8.22 4.65 0.27
CA ALA A 30 8.40 5.83 1.11
C ALA A 30 7.05 6.54 1.32
N ALA A 31 6.77 6.93 2.56
CA ALA A 31 5.70 7.86 2.91
C ALA A 31 6.32 9.23 3.22
N ARG A 32 5.68 10.31 2.77
CA ARG A 32 6.13 11.70 2.98
C ARG A 32 4.99 12.53 3.55
N SER A 33 5.18 13.12 4.71
CA SER A 33 4.30 14.16 5.26
C SER A 33 4.90 15.55 4.95
N ALA A 34 4.33 16.60 5.53
CA ALA A 34 4.91 17.95 5.44
C ALA A 34 6.26 18.06 6.17
N THR A 35 6.51 17.21 7.17
CA THR A 35 7.66 17.31 8.07
C THR A 35 8.61 16.12 7.99
N ASP A 36 8.13 14.96 7.54
CA ASP A 36 8.85 13.69 7.71
C ASP A 36 8.80 12.80 6.46
N GLU A 37 9.82 11.95 6.32
CA GLU A 37 9.86 10.84 5.37
C GLU A 37 10.08 9.54 6.14
N ALA A 38 9.27 8.51 5.85
CA ALA A 38 9.29 7.24 6.57
C ALA A 38 9.20 6.05 5.61
N ALA A 39 9.84 4.94 5.98
CA ALA A 39 9.66 3.67 5.30
C ALA A 39 8.33 3.03 5.74
N VAL A 40 7.54 2.56 4.78
CA VAL A 40 6.27 1.90 5.05
C VAL A 40 6.11 0.66 4.18
N VAL A 41 5.38 -0.34 4.68
CA VAL A 41 5.03 -1.54 3.92
C VAL A 41 3.54 -1.53 3.64
N ILE A 42 3.15 -1.51 2.36
CA ILE A 42 1.76 -1.74 1.97
C ILE A 42 1.46 -3.23 2.11
N ARG A 43 0.47 -3.59 2.94
CA ARG A 43 0.02 -4.97 3.23
C ARG A 43 -1.19 -5.40 2.41
N ASN A 44 -2.03 -4.47 2.01
CA ASN A 44 -3.12 -4.71 1.05
C ASN A 44 -3.64 -3.40 0.45
N LEU A 45 -4.35 -3.54 -0.67
CA LEU A 45 -5.07 -2.44 -1.31
C LEU A 45 -6.47 -2.85 -1.75
N SER A 46 -7.37 -1.87 -1.78
CA SER A 46 -8.64 -1.91 -2.50
C SER A 46 -8.80 -0.64 -3.34
N ARG A 47 -9.93 -0.51 -4.02
CA ARG A 47 -10.32 0.72 -4.72
C ARG A 47 -10.47 1.95 -3.81
N THR A 48 -10.64 1.76 -2.50
CA THR A 48 -11.02 2.83 -1.57
C THR A 48 -10.04 2.98 -0.41
N GLY A 49 -8.98 2.17 -0.35
CA GLY A 49 -8.01 2.31 0.72
C GLY A 49 -6.91 1.27 0.69
N LEU A 50 -5.98 1.48 1.61
CA LEU A 50 -4.77 0.68 1.80
C LEU A 50 -4.70 0.21 3.26
N LEU A 51 -3.94 -0.85 3.50
CA LEU A 51 -3.37 -1.13 4.82
C LEU A 51 -1.87 -0.95 4.72
N ILE A 52 -1.31 -0.12 5.60
CA ILE A 52 0.13 0.10 5.72
C ILE A 52 0.62 -0.35 7.09
N GLU A 53 1.89 -0.72 7.16
CA GLU A 53 2.64 -1.01 8.38
C GLU A 53 3.86 -0.09 8.42
N THR A 54 4.09 0.56 9.56
CA THR A 54 5.17 1.53 9.75
C THR A 54 5.42 1.75 11.24
N ASP A 55 6.61 2.20 11.58
CA ASP A 55 7.00 2.73 12.90
C ASP A 55 6.82 4.26 13.00
N ALA A 56 6.46 4.94 11.91
CA ALA A 56 6.15 6.35 11.91
C ALA A 56 4.87 6.66 12.70
N ALA A 57 4.93 7.71 13.52
CA ALA A 57 3.84 8.11 14.41
C ALA A 57 2.78 8.99 13.71
N PHE A 58 2.17 8.48 12.63
CA PHE A 58 1.11 9.20 11.93
C PHE A 58 -0.11 9.44 12.83
N SER A 59 -0.69 10.64 12.73
CA SER A 59 -1.88 11.03 13.48
C SER A 59 -3.17 10.73 12.71
N ILE A 60 -4.26 10.48 13.44
CA ILE A 60 -5.59 10.34 12.80
C ILE A 60 -5.98 11.66 12.15
N GLY A 61 -6.36 11.61 10.87
CA GLY A 61 -6.69 12.78 10.06
C GLY A 61 -5.47 13.45 9.40
N GLU A 62 -4.26 12.97 9.66
CA GLU A 62 -3.06 13.42 8.98
C GLU A 62 -3.10 13.04 7.49
N THR A 63 -2.61 13.95 6.64
CA THR A 63 -2.41 13.70 5.21
C THR A 63 -0.93 13.48 4.94
N PHE A 64 -0.60 12.36 4.31
CA PHE A 64 0.74 12.04 3.81
C PHE A 64 0.64 11.46 2.40
N LEU A 65 1.75 11.49 1.67
CA LEU A 65 1.90 11.00 0.31
C LEU A 65 2.66 9.67 0.32
N LEU A 66 2.16 8.67 -0.41
CA LEU A 66 2.89 7.44 -0.68
C LEU A 66 3.56 7.54 -2.04
N VAL A 67 4.89 7.43 -2.08
CA VAL A 67 5.65 7.42 -3.33
C VAL A 67 5.75 5.99 -3.82
N LEU A 68 4.85 5.62 -4.73
CA LEU A 68 4.91 4.32 -5.39
C LEU A 68 6.08 4.30 -6.39
N PRO A 69 6.88 3.22 -6.44
CA PRO A 69 7.90 3.09 -7.46
C PRO A 69 7.26 3.07 -8.85
N GLU A 70 7.72 3.94 -9.74
CA GLU A 70 7.29 3.94 -11.13
C GLU A 70 7.86 2.69 -11.84
N LEU A 71 6.99 1.71 -12.05
CA LEU A 71 7.16 0.74 -13.12
C LEU A 71 6.11 1.13 -14.14
N GLY A 72 6.54 1.58 -15.32
CA GLY A 72 5.64 2.10 -16.37
C GLY A 72 4.44 1.20 -16.67
N ALA A 73 3.43 1.73 -17.34
CA ALA A 73 2.16 1.04 -17.55
C ALA A 73 2.35 -0.42 -18.04
N ALA A 74 1.80 -1.36 -17.26
CA ALA A 74 1.77 -2.77 -17.61
C ALA A 74 0.32 -3.20 -17.88
N PRO A 75 0.06 -4.04 -18.90
CA PRO A 75 -1.26 -4.62 -19.09
C PRO A 75 -1.63 -5.48 -17.88
N ALA A 76 -2.89 -5.46 -17.47
CA ALA A 76 -3.40 -6.45 -16.53
C ALA A 76 -3.23 -7.84 -17.15
N ARG A 77 -2.59 -8.76 -16.42
CA ARG A 77 -2.51 -10.19 -16.76
C ARG A 77 -3.33 -10.99 -15.78
#